data_AF-A0A933VIP4-F1
#
_entry.id   AF-A0A933VIP4-F1
#
_cell.length_a   1.000
_cell.length_b   1.000
_cell.length_c   1.000
_cell.angle_alpha   90.00
_cell.angle_beta   90.00
_cell.angle_gamma   90.00
#
_symmetry.space_group_name_H-M   'P 1'
#
loop_
_entity.id
_entity.type
_entity.pdbx_description
1 polymer ?
#
loop_
_entity_poly.entity_id
_entity_poly.type
_entity_poly.pdbx_seq_one_letter_code
_entity_poly.pdbx_strand_id
1 'polypeptide(L)'
;MGSTPASGGVEAMPSTGNEYYYNAQLIGSTLLKDGDITLFGLRYSDASTSDTTSVSLNERYPINTAWRVNPRMRVDYRVNQPGDTDQWIYAPSMLVDYLWRKRYRFELETGGEWSARQLSDATEDTQAYFVYLGYRADF
;
A
#
# COMPACT_ATOMS: atom_id res chain seq x y z
N MET A 1 -9.73 0.47 -27.91
CA MET A 1 -9.98 -0.60 -26.93
C MET A 1 -10.79 -1.67 -27.65
N GLY A 2 -10.24 -2.86 -27.86
CA GLY A 2 -10.82 -3.87 -28.75
C GLY A 2 -11.29 -5.08 -27.96
N SER A 3 -12.58 -5.37 -28.04
CA SER A 3 -13.11 -6.68 -27.64
C SER A 3 -12.53 -7.76 -28.54
N THR A 4 -12.25 -8.94 -27.99
CA THR A 4 -11.97 -10.12 -28.81
C THR A 4 -13.30 -10.78 -29.17
N PRO A 5 -13.65 -10.92 -30.46
CA PRO A 5 -14.88 -11.58 -30.85
C PRO A 5 -14.88 -13.04 -30.36
N ALA A 6 -16.07 -13.55 -30.04
CA ALA A 6 -16.25 -14.96 -29.71
C ALA A 6 -15.78 -15.84 -30.88
N SER A 7 -15.03 -16.91 -30.58
CA SER A 7 -14.54 -17.87 -31.59
C SER A 7 -14.35 -19.24 -30.96
N GLY A 8 -14.72 -20.30 -31.67
CA GLY A 8 -14.48 -21.68 -31.25
C GLY A 8 -15.21 -22.14 -29.99
N GLY A 9 -16.37 -21.54 -29.65
CA GLY A 9 -17.14 -21.89 -28.45
C GLY A 9 -16.69 -21.16 -27.17
N VAL A 10 -15.83 -20.15 -27.29
CA VAL A 10 -15.43 -19.25 -26.20
C VAL A 10 -16.18 -17.93 -26.34
N GLU A 11 -16.87 -17.53 -25.27
CA GLU A 11 -17.58 -16.25 -25.17
C GLU A 11 -16.63 -15.07 -25.34
N ALA A 12 -17.15 -13.96 -25.89
CA ALA A 12 -16.35 -12.76 -26.10
C ALA A 12 -15.89 -12.18 -24.74
N MET A 13 -14.61 -11.82 -24.63
CA MET A 13 -14.16 -11.03 -23.48
C MET A 13 -14.69 -9.60 -23.62
N PRO A 14 -15.45 -9.09 -22.63
CA PRO A 14 -15.89 -7.70 -22.64
C PRO A 14 -14.68 -6.76 -22.63
N SER A 15 -14.82 -5.63 -23.32
CA SER A 15 -13.81 -4.56 -23.22
C SER A 15 -13.72 -4.11 -21.77
N THR A 16 -12.50 -3.94 -21.25
CA THR A 16 -12.31 -3.12 -20.04
C THR A 16 -12.81 -1.71 -20.37
N GLY A 17 -13.73 -1.21 -19.53
CA GLY A 17 -14.32 0.12 -19.69
C GLY A 17 -13.31 1.22 -19.37
N ASN A 18 -13.79 2.43 -19.12
CA ASN A 18 -12.93 3.48 -18.57
C ASN A 18 -12.59 3.16 -17.12
N GLU A 19 -11.35 3.43 -16.72
CA GLU A 19 -10.89 3.31 -15.33
C GLU A 19 -10.44 4.67 -14.83
N TYR A 20 -10.74 5.00 -13.58
CA TYR A 20 -10.45 6.29 -12.97
C TYR A 20 -9.68 6.14 -11.67
N TYR A 21 -8.69 7.02 -11.46
CA TYR A 21 -7.83 6.98 -10.30
C TYR A 21 -7.68 8.37 -9.72
N TYR A 22 -7.98 8.52 -8.44
CA TYR A 22 -7.91 9.79 -7.69
C TYR A 22 -7.00 9.62 -6.49
N ASN A 23 -6.17 10.63 -6.22
CA ASN A 23 -5.23 10.63 -5.11
C ASN A 23 -5.12 12.04 -4.51
N ALA A 24 -5.22 12.12 -3.20
CA ALA A 24 -5.04 13.33 -2.42
C ALA A 24 -4.02 13.05 -1.31
N GLN A 25 -3.07 13.97 -1.12
CA GLN A 25 -2.03 13.84 -0.11
C GLN A 25 -1.87 15.13 0.69
N LEU A 26 -1.73 14.98 1.99
CA LEU A 26 -1.43 16.04 2.94
C LEU A 26 -0.04 15.78 3.52
N ILE A 27 0.80 16.80 3.51
CA ILE A 27 2.18 16.74 4.01
C ILE A 27 2.28 17.70 5.18
N GLY A 28 2.59 17.15 6.35
CA GLY A 28 2.93 17.89 7.55
C GLY A 28 4.43 17.81 7.82
N SER A 29 5.00 18.87 8.38
CA SER A 29 6.40 18.91 8.81
C SER A 29 6.48 19.40 10.24
N THR A 30 7.33 18.76 11.06
CA THR A 30 7.52 19.11 12.47
C THR A 30 6.20 19.06 13.27
N LEU A 31 5.41 18.00 13.10
CA LEU A 31 4.11 17.82 13.79
C LEU A 31 4.26 17.17 15.17
N LEU A 32 5.13 16.16 15.32
CA LEU A 32 5.39 15.45 16.58
C LEU A 32 6.79 15.76 17.12
N LYS A 33 7.76 15.98 16.24
CA LYS A 33 9.16 16.30 16.57
C LYS A 33 9.82 17.15 15.49
N ASP A 34 10.75 18.00 15.90
CA ASP A 34 11.58 18.78 14.99
C ASP A 34 12.24 17.92 13.90
N GLY A 35 11.91 18.26 12.65
CA GLY A 35 12.42 17.60 11.47
C GLY A 35 11.71 16.30 11.09
N ASP A 36 10.60 15.97 11.74
CA ASP A 36 9.70 14.92 11.26
C ASP A 36 8.89 15.36 10.04
N ILE A 37 8.38 14.37 9.30
CA ILE A 37 7.50 14.58 8.15
C ILE A 37 6.39 13.54 8.23
N THR A 38 5.16 14.01 8.30
CA THR A 38 3.95 13.19 8.25
C THR A 38 3.31 13.29 6.87
N LEU A 39 3.00 12.15 6.27
CA LEU A 39 2.21 12.05 5.04
C LEU A 39 0.90 11.36 5.36
N PHE A 40 -0.21 12.04 5.10
CA PHE A 40 -1.53 11.42 5.06
C PHE A 40 -2.00 11.35 3.61
N GLY A 41 -2.48 10.18 3.19
CA GLY A 41 -2.91 9.93 1.82
C GLY A 41 -4.31 9.33 1.77
N LEU A 42 -5.08 9.78 0.80
CA LEU A 42 -6.37 9.21 0.40
C LEU A 42 -6.32 8.89 -1.09
N ARG A 43 -6.65 7.67 -1.46
CA ARG A 43 -6.74 7.24 -2.85
C ARG A 43 -8.08 6.57 -3.11
N TYR A 44 -8.67 6.84 -4.26
CA TYR A 44 -9.82 6.12 -4.78
C TYR A 44 -9.49 5.59 -6.19
N SER A 45 -9.90 4.38 -6.46
CA SER A 45 -9.69 3.67 -7.72
C SER A 45 -11.01 3.07 -8.15
N ASP A 46 -11.45 3.40 -9.35
CA ASP A 46 -12.62 2.85 -10.03
C ASP A 46 -12.08 2.09 -11.24
N ALA A 47 -12.12 0.76 -11.16
CA ALA A 47 -11.49 -0.10 -12.16
C ALA A 47 -12.43 -1.23 -12.55
N SER A 48 -12.23 -1.76 -13.76
CA SER A 48 -13.11 -2.76 -14.37
C SER A 48 -13.25 -4.06 -13.58
N THR A 49 -12.31 -4.35 -12.69
CA THR A 49 -12.28 -5.56 -11.85
C THR A 49 -12.57 -5.29 -10.37
N SER A 50 -12.39 -4.05 -9.90
CA SER A 50 -12.57 -3.72 -8.49
C SER A 50 -12.48 -2.23 -8.24
N ASP A 51 -13.31 -1.76 -7.31
CA ASP A 51 -13.19 -0.42 -6.75
C ASP A 51 -12.39 -0.49 -5.45
N THR A 52 -11.50 0.47 -5.20
CA THR A 52 -10.68 0.49 -3.99
C THR A 52 -10.56 1.89 -3.42
N THR A 53 -10.92 2.04 -2.15
CA THR A 53 -10.63 3.22 -1.34
C THR A 53 -9.49 2.90 -0.39
N SER A 54 -8.43 3.71 -0.43
CA SER A 54 -7.22 3.53 0.37
C SER A 54 -6.97 4.75 1.22
N VAL A 55 -6.69 4.53 2.50
CA VAL A 55 -6.15 5.54 3.41
C VAL A 55 -4.76 5.12 3.85
N SER A 56 -3.82 6.05 3.86
CA SER A 56 -2.45 5.79 4.28
C SER A 56 -1.92 6.86 5.21
N LEU A 57 -1.13 6.42 6.18
CA LEU A 57 -0.33 7.26 7.05
C LEU A 57 1.13 6.82 6.96
N ASN A 58 2.02 7.77 6.73
CA ASN A 58 3.47 7.56 6.72
C ASN A 58 4.09 8.63 7.62
N GLU A 59 4.88 8.23 8.60
CA GLU A 59 5.48 9.17 9.54
C GLU A 59 6.98 8.96 9.58
N ARG A 60 7.76 9.92 9.09
CA ARG A 60 9.22 9.84 9.07
C ARG A 60 9.78 10.54 10.31
N TYR A 61 10.02 9.76 11.35
CA TYR A 61 10.39 10.25 12.67
C TYR A 61 11.90 10.17 12.91
N PRO A 62 12.62 11.31 13.07
CA PRO A 62 14.03 11.33 13.39
C PRO A 62 14.25 11.17 14.90
N ILE A 63 14.49 9.94 15.35
CA ILE A 63 14.83 9.69 16.77
C ILE A 63 16.07 10.50 17.17
N ASN A 64 17.10 10.50 16.34
CA ASN A 64 18.27 11.38 16.48
C ASN A 64 18.97 11.53 15.12
N THR A 65 20.21 12.02 15.13
CA THR A 65 21.01 12.21 13.90
C THR A 65 21.47 10.90 13.25
N ALA A 66 21.50 9.79 14.00
CA ALA A 66 21.90 8.47 13.52
C ALA A 66 20.70 7.55 13.24
N TRP A 67 19.64 7.64 14.03
CA TRP A 67 18.48 6.75 13.96
C TRP A 67 17.25 7.47 13.43
N ARG A 68 16.60 6.87 12.44
CA ARG A 68 15.27 7.28 11.97
C ARG A 68 14.38 6.06 11.86
N VAL A 69 13.12 6.26 12.20
CA VAL A 69 12.08 5.25 12.00
C VAL A 69 11.02 5.85 11.10
N ASN A 70 10.47 5.02 10.22
CA ASN A 70 9.38 5.39 9.36
C ASN A 70 8.25 4.36 9.49
N PRO A 71 7.43 4.47 10.57
CA PRO A 71 6.18 3.74 10.63
C PRO A 71 5.25 4.16 9.50
N ARG A 72 4.61 3.16 8.90
CA ARG A 72 3.66 3.31 7.81
C ARG A 72 2.48 2.40 8.07
N MET A 73 1.30 2.88 7.73
CA MET A 73 0.08 2.09 7.80
C MET A 73 -0.78 2.43 6.59
N ARG A 74 -1.28 1.40 5.92
CA ARG A 74 -2.27 1.52 4.85
C ARG A 74 -3.49 0.68 5.22
N VAL A 75 -4.66 1.22 4.95
CA VAL A 75 -5.93 0.52 5.05
C VAL A 75 -6.65 0.67 3.72
N ASP A 76 -7.00 -0.45 3.10
CA ASP A 76 -7.76 -0.48 1.86
C ASP A 76 -9.11 -1.15 2.10
N TYR A 77 -10.15 -0.54 1.55
CA TYR A 77 -11.45 -1.14 1.36
C TYR A 77 -11.66 -1.39 -0.12
N ARG A 78 -11.75 -2.66 -0.52
CA ARG A 78 -11.89 -3.10 -1.91
C ARG A 78 -13.22 -3.79 -2.10
N VAL A 79 -13.91 -3.45 -3.18
CA VAL A 79 -15.11 -4.15 -3.66
C VAL A 79 -14.77 -4.78 -5.00
N ASN A 80 -14.85 -6.10 -5.11
CA ASN A 80 -14.43 -6.84 -6.30
C ASN A 80 -15.64 -7.07 -7.25
N GLN A 81 -15.38 -6.97 -8.56
CA GLN A 81 -16.36 -7.17 -9.62
C GLN A 81 -15.87 -8.26 -10.60
N PRO A 82 -16.74 -9.18 -11.07
CA PRO A 82 -18.13 -9.42 -10.65
C PRO A 82 -18.20 -10.21 -9.33
N GLY A 83 -19.23 -9.96 -8.52
CA GLY A 83 -19.52 -10.74 -7.31
C GLY A 83 -19.61 -9.93 -6.00
N ASP A 84 -19.51 -8.60 -6.08
CA ASP A 84 -19.73 -7.63 -4.98
C ASP A 84 -19.12 -8.06 -3.64
N THR A 85 -17.96 -8.69 -3.71
CA THR A 85 -17.24 -9.16 -2.53
C THR A 85 -16.44 -8.02 -1.95
N ASP A 86 -16.69 -7.67 -0.70
CA ASP A 86 -15.91 -6.71 0.04
C ASP A 86 -14.66 -7.35 0.66
N GLN A 87 -13.59 -6.56 0.71
CA GLN A 87 -12.30 -6.98 1.22
C GLN A 87 -11.65 -5.82 1.96
N TRP A 88 -11.36 -6.02 3.23
CA TRP A 88 -10.51 -5.12 4.00
C TRP A 88 -9.07 -5.59 3.92
N ILE A 89 -8.14 -4.65 3.75
CA ILE A 89 -6.70 -4.92 3.74
C ILE A 89 -6.02 -3.95 4.70
N TYR A 90 -5.32 -4.48 5.68
CA TYR A 90 -4.53 -3.72 6.64
C TYR A 90 -3.05 -4.02 6.39
N ALA A 91 -2.27 -3.00 6.07
CA ALA A 91 -0.85 -3.14 5.75
C ALA A 91 0.02 -2.17 6.57
N PRO A 92 0.33 -2.52 7.84
CA PRO A 92 1.36 -1.82 8.61
C PRO A 92 2.76 -2.27 8.20
N SER A 93 3.68 -1.31 8.16
CA SER A 93 5.12 -1.57 8.02
C SER A 93 5.93 -0.55 8.80
N MET A 94 7.17 -0.89 9.08
CA MET A 94 8.13 -0.02 9.73
C MET A 94 9.47 -0.15 9.03
N LEU A 95 10.00 0.99 8.63
CA LEU A 95 11.36 1.11 8.13
C LEU A 95 12.24 1.73 9.21
N VAL A 96 13.44 1.19 9.40
CA VAL A 96 14.43 1.71 10.34
C VAL A 96 15.72 1.99 9.57
N ASP A 97 16.15 3.24 9.62
CA ASP A 97 17.43 3.70 9.09
C ASP A 97 18.41 3.91 10.25
N TYR A 98 19.61 3.35 10.11
CA TYR A 98 20.74 3.62 10.99
C TYR A 98 21.95 4.14 10.21
N LEU A 99 22.39 5.35 10.54
CA LEU A 99 23.54 6.02 9.96
C LEU A 99 24.77 5.89 10.87
N TRP A 100 25.71 5.04 10.47
CA TRP A 100 26.99 4.85 11.13
C TRP A 100 28.09 5.69 10.48
N ARG A 101 28.83 6.45 11.33
CA ARG A 101 29.93 7.35 10.93
C ARG A 101 29.60 8.33 9.79
N LYS A 102 28.31 8.62 9.56
CA LYS A 102 27.81 9.44 8.44
C LYS A 102 28.21 8.93 7.04
N ARG A 103 28.61 7.65 6.92
CA ARG A 103 29.06 7.04 5.65
C ARG A 103 28.40 5.70 5.36
N TYR A 104 28.02 4.96 6.40
CA TYR A 104 27.35 3.69 6.28
C TYR A 104 25.91 3.85 6.72
N ARG A 105 24.97 3.54 5.84
CA ARG A 105 23.56 3.48 6.16
C ARG A 105 23.13 2.02 6.16
N PHE A 106 22.48 1.60 7.22
CA PHE A 106 21.80 0.32 7.32
C PHE A 106 20.31 0.59 7.31
N GLU A 107 19.58 -0.23 6.56
CA GLU A 107 18.15 -0.11 6.38
C GLU A 107 17.51 -1.46 6.73
N LEU A 108 16.51 -1.43 7.59
CA LEU A 108 15.71 -2.60 7.95
C LEU A 108 14.25 -2.25 7.75
N GLU A 109 13.58 -2.96 6.85
CA GLU A 109 12.14 -2.83 6.64
C GLU A 109 11.45 -4.10 7.10
N THR A 110 10.36 -3.96 7.84
CA THR A 110 9.50 -5.08 8.21
C THR A 110 8.05 -4.66 8.07
N GLY A 111 7.18 -5.59 7.70
CA GLY A 111 5.76 -5.31 7.59
C GLY A 111 4.93 -6.57 7.41
N GLY A 112 3.63 -6.36 7.39
CA GLY A 112 2.67 -7.39 7.08
C GLY A 112 1.46 -6.83 6.37
N GLU A 113 0.71 -7.72 5.76
CA GLU A 113 -0.57 -7.45 5.15
C GLU A 113 -1.57 -8.49 5.66
N TRP A 114 -2.69 -8.01 6.21
CA TRP A 114 -3.81 -8.84 6.62
C TRP A 114 -4.99 -8.47 5.75
N SER A 115 -5.62 -9.46 5.16
CA SER A 115 -6.82 -9.25 4.37
C SER A 115 -7.93 -10.18 4.79
N ALA A 116 -9.12 -9.61 4.98
CA ALA A 116 -10.35 -10.35 5.24
C ALA A 116 -11.31 -10.07 4.09
N ARG A 117 -11.73 -11.12 3.39
CA ARG A 117 -12.61 -11.08 2.23
C ARG A 117 -13.91 -11.81 2.52
N GLN A 118 -15.07 -11.17 2.34
CA GLN A 118 -16.37 -11.85 2.54
C GLN A 118 -16.95 -12.31 1.20
N LEU A 119 -17.01 -13.62 0.99
CA LEU A 119 -17.72 -14.23 -0.14
C LEU A 119 -19.14 -14.61 0.30
N SER A 120 -20.02 -14.86 -0.68
CA SER A 120 -21.45 -15.13 -0.43
C SER A 120 -21.71 -16.29 0.56
N ASP A 121 -20.81 -17.26 0.67
CA ASP A 121 -20.95 -18.44 1.55
C ASP A 121 -19.75 -18.67 2.50
N ALA A 122 -18.72 -17.80 2.48
CA ALA A 122 -17.49 -18.00 3.30
C ALA A 122 -16.69 -16.70 3.50
N THR A 123 -15.95 -16.62 4.60
CA THR A 123 -14.93 -15.58 4.82
C THR A 123 -13.54 -16.16 4.55
N GLU A 124 -12.73 -15.48 3.76
CA GLU A 124 -11.34 -15.84 3.46
C GLU A 124 -10.39 -14.83 4.11
N ASP A 125 -9.55 -15.31 5.02
CA ASP A 125 -8.53 -14.52 5.68
C ASP A 125 -7.14 -14.87 5.11
N THR A 126 -6.44 -13.87 4.60
CA THR A 126 -5.07 -13.99 4.06
C THR A 126 -4.11 -13.13 4.87
N GLN A 127 -2.92 -13.67 5.16
CA GLN A 127 -1.88 -12.95 5.89
C GLN A 127 -0.54 -13.12 5.18
N ALA A 128 0.19 -12.03 5.00
CA ALA A 128 1.53 -12.01 4.44
C ALA A 128 2.46 -11.18 5.32
N TYR A 129 3.71 -11.60 5.44
CA TYR A 129 4.73 -10.91 6.21
C TYR A 129 6.01 -10.79 5.40
N PHE A 130 6.74 -9.71 5.59
CA PHE A 130 8.01 -9.49 4.90
C PHE A 130 9.02 -8.80 5.80
N VAL A 131 10.30 -9.06 5.50
CA VAL A 131 11.44 -8.39 6.10
C VAL A 131 12.49 -8.15 5.02
N TYR A 132 13.02 -6.94 4.94
CA TYR A 132 14.12 -6.55 4.05
C TYR A 132 15.25 -5.95 4.87
N LEU A 133 16.48 -6.27 4.48
CA LEU A 133 17.68 -5.68 5.06
C LEU A 133 18.55 -5.14 3.93
N GLY A 134 18.96 -3.89 4.05
CA GLY A 134 19.82 -3.20 3.10
C GLY A 134 20.98 -2.51 3.79
N TYR A 135 22.05 -2.28 3.04
CA TYR A 135 23.13 -1.40 3.46
C TYR A 135 23.62 -0.57 2.29
N ARG A 136 24.13 0.63 2.58
CA ARG A 136 24.74 1.53 1.62
C ARG A 136 25.98 2.16 2.24
N ALA A 137 27.09 2.16 1.50
CA ALA A 137 28.33 2.82 1.88
C ALA A 137 28.63 3.92 0.85
N ASP A 138 28.75 5.15 1.33
CA ASP A 138 29.20 6.29 0.52
C ASP A 138 30.71 6.49 0.74
N PHE A 139 31.49 6.56 -0.35
CA PHE A 139 32.96 6.66 -0.35
C PHE A 139 33.48 7.97 -0.94
#